data_AF-A0A077FLP8-F1
#
_entry.id   AF-A0A077FLP8-F1
#
_cell.length_a   1.000
_cell.length_b   1.000
_cell.length_c   1.000
_cell.angle_alpha   90.00
_cell.angle_beta   90.00
_cell.angle_gamma   90.00
#
_symmetry.space_group_name_H-M   'P 1'
#
loop_
_entity.id
_entity.type
_entity.pdbx_description
1 polymer ?
#
loop_
_entity_poly.entity_id
_entity_poly.type
_entity_poly.pdbx_seq_one_letter_code
_entity_poly.pdbx_strand_id
1 'polypeptide(L)'
;MEKIKMDEESCDIHDVAKSASDLISFSCTLGAMHFNDGMIQLQFNSLVASYADDIVRAVEDGVISAWQGIQEITQEYFELSEKRLFMPRMR
;
A
#
# COMPACT_ATOMS: atom_id res chain seq x y z
N MET A 1 23.41 8.32 -29.45
CA MET A 1 22.22 7.75 -28.79
C MET A 1 22.67 6.51 -28.04
N GLU A 2 23.10 6.69 -26.80
CA GLU A 2 23.32 5.58 -25.90
C GLU A 2 21.93 5.09 -25.49
N LYS A 3 21.55 3.89 -25.94
CA LYS A 3 20.32 3.24 -25.51
C LYS A 3 20.48 2.97 -24.02
N ILE A 4 19.85 3.81 -23.20
CA ILE A 4 19.63 3.53 -21.79
C ILE A 4 18.85 2.22 -21.77
N LYS A 5 19.57 1.14 -21.48
CA LYS A 5 19.00 -0.14 -21.09
C LYS A 5 18.46 0.13 -19.70
N MET A 6 17.22 0.63 -19.63
CA MET A 6 16.45 0.55 -18.39
C MET A 6 16.33 -0.94 -18.15
N ASP A 7 16.99 -1.44 -17.12
CA ASP A 7 16.80 -2.81 -16.69
C ASP A 7 15.31 -2.98 -16.39
N GLU A 8 14.60 -3.56 -17.35
CA GLU A 8 13.37 -4.33 -17.17
C GLU A 8 13.71 -5.51 -16.23
N GLU A 9 14.08 -5.23 -14.97
CA GLU A 9 13.65 -6.11 -13.90
C GLU A 9 12.12 -6.01 -13.94
N SER A 10 11.54 -6.91 -14.73
CA SER A 10 10.12 -7.08 -14.98
C SER A 10 9.40 -7.00 -13.65
N CYS A 11 8.79 -5.85 -13.34
CA CYS A 11 7.89 -5.67 -12.21
C CYS A 11 6.97 -6.90 -12.16
N ASP A 12 7.18 -7.75 -11.17
CA ASP A 12 6.49 -9.03 -11.05
C ASP A 12 5.64 -9.07 -9.78
N ILE A 13 4.98 -10.19 -9.57
CA ILE A 13 4.11 -10.39 -8.43
C ILE A 13 4.84 -10.24 -7.08
N HIS A 14 6.13 -10.57 -7.01
CA HIS A 14 6.89 -10.43 -5.78
C HIS A 14 7.10 -8.97 -5.42
N ASP A 15 7.27 -8.09 -6.41
CA ASP A 15 7.33 -6.65 -6.18
C ASP A 15 5.99 -6.11 -5.66
N VAL A 16 4.88 -6.57 -6.23
CA VAL A 16 3.53 -6.19 -5.76
C VAL A 16 3.30 -6.66 -4.32
N ALA A 17 3.62 -7.93 -4.01
CA ALA A 17 3.46 -8.49 -2.67
C ALA A 17 4.35 -7.77 -1.63
N LYS A 18 5.55 -7.34 -2.04
CA LYS A 18 6.43 -6.52 -1.21
C LYS A 18 5.82 -5.15 -0.95
N SER A 19 5.34 -4.45 -1.98
CA SER A 19 4.67 -3.16 -1.83
C SER A 19 3.42 -3.26 -0.94
N ALA A 20 2.64 -4.34 -1.07
CA ALA A 20 1.49 -4.62 -0.22
C ALA A 20 1.90 -4.78 1.26
N SER A 21 2.97 -5.53 1.52
CA SER A 21 3.52 -5.71 2.87
C SER A 21 4.02 -4.40 3.49
N ASP A 22 4.66 -3.55 2.67
CA ASP A 22 5.12 -2.23 3.08
C ASP A 22 3.95 -1.30 3.43
N LEU A 23 2.87 -1.31 2.63
CA LEU A 23 1.63 -0.57 2.91
C LEU A 23 0.98 -1.02 4.23
N ILE A 24 0.90 -2.34 4.47
CA ILE A 24 0.36 -2.88 5.73
C ILE A 24 1.22 -2.43 6.91
N SER A 25 2.54 -2.52 6.80
CA SER A 25 3.46 -2.09 7.87
C SER A 25 3.34 -0.60 8.16
N PHE A 26 3.18 0.22 7.11
CA PHE A 26 2.91 1.65 7.23
C PHE A 26 1.57 1.91 7.92
N SER A 27 0.51 1.17 7.56
CA SER A 27 -0.80 1.28 8.19
C SER A 27 -0.76 0.98 9.69
N CYS A 28 -0.02 -0.05 10.11
CA CYS A 28 0.15 -0.38 11.54
C CYS A 28 0.80 0.77 12.31
N THR A 29 1.83 1.36 11.71
CA THR A 29 2.54 2.51 12.29
C THR A 29 1.63 3.73 12.37
N LEU A 30 0.88 4.02 11.31
CA LEU A 30 -0.08 5.13 11.27
C LEU A 30 -1.20 4.92 12.29
N GLY A 31 -1.78 3.72 12.35
CA GLY A 31 -2.83 3.39 13.30
C GLY A 31 -2.38 3.55 14.75
N ALA A 32 -1.16 3.11 15.08
CA ALA A 32 -0.58 3.28 16.42
C ALA A 32 -0.33 4.75 16.79
N MET A 33 -0.04 5.61 15.81
CA MET A 33 0.18 7.03 16.03
C MET A 33 -1.12 7.84 16.17
N HIS A 34 -2.20 7.41 15.50
CA HIS A 34 -3.42 8.21 15.35
C HIS A 34 -4.62 7.68 16.15
N PHE A 35 -4.67 6.38 16.45
CA PHE A 35 -5.77 5.79 17.19
C PHE A 35 -5.32 5.35 18.58
N ASN A 36 -5.92 5.93 19.62
CA ASN A 36 -5.76 5.47 21.00
C ASN A 36 -6.68 4.28 21.33
N ASP A 37 -7.71 4.05 20.50
CA ASP A 37 -8.63 2.93 20.64
C ASP A 37 -8.11 1.74 19.83
N GLY A 38 -7.82 0.63 20.52
CA GLY A 38 -7.30 -0.58 19.89
C GLY A 38 -8.28 -1.26 18.92
N MET A 39 -9.59 -1.14 19.14
CA MET A 39 -10.58 -1.67 18.18
C MET A 39 -10.58 -0.85 16.88
N ILE A 40 -10.49 0.48 16.98
CA ILE A 40 -10.40 1.35 15.79
C ILE A 40 -9.09 1.09 15.05
N GLN A 41 -7.98 0.93 15.76
CA GLN A 41 -6.70 0.57 15.16
C GLN A 41 -6.76 -0.76 14.41
N LEU A 42 -7.35 -1.80 15.03
CA LEU A 42 -7.50 -3.11 14.41
C LEU A 42 -8.39 -3.08 13.16
N GLN A 43 -9.51 -2.36 13.22
CA GLN A 43 -10.39 -2.17 12.07
C GLN A 43 -9.68 -1.46 10.91
N PHE A 44 -8.95 -0.39 11.21
CA PHE A 44 -8.17 0.33 10.21
C PHE A 44 -7.12 -0.58 9.55
N ASN A 45 -6.29 -1.25 10.34
CA ASN A 45 -5.27 -2.16 9.82
C ASN A 45 -5.88 -3.29 8.99
N SER A 46 -7.03 -3.84 9.43
CA SER A 46 -7.73 -4.91 8.71
C SER A 46 -8.26 -4.45 7.35
N LEU A 47 -8.74 -3.21 7.25
CA LEU A 47 -9.22 -2.65 5.98
C LEU A 47 -8.08 -2.48 4.98
N VAL A 48 -6.95 -1.91 5.43
CA VAL A 48 -5.77 -1.73 4.57
C VAL A 48 -5.17 -3.07 4.15
N ALA A 49 -5.11 -4.04 5.06
CA ALA A 49 -4.64 -5.39 4.73
C ALA A 49 -5.55 -6.08 3.71
N SER A 50 -6.87 -5.99 3.86
CA SER A 50 -7.81 -6.55 2.89
C SER A 50 -7.64 -5.92 1.51
N TYR A 51 -7.52 -4.59 1.44
CA TYR A 51 -7.28 -3.88 0.17
C TYR A 51 -5.98 -4.33 -0.50
N ALA A 52 -4.88 -4.40 0.26
CA ALA A 52 -3.59 -4.84 -0.27
C ALA A 52 -3.62 -6.29 -0.79
N ASP A 53 -4.31 -7.19 -0.07
CA ASP A 53 -4.49 -8.59 -0.48
C ASP A 53 -5.33 -8.70 -1.76
N ASP A 54 -6.38 -7.89 -1.88
CA ASP A 54 -7.23 -7.84 -3.08
C ASP A 54 -6.43 -7.37 -4.32
N ILE A 55 -5.51 -6.41 -4.17
CA ILE A 55 -4.62 -5.98 -5.26
C ILE A 55 -3.66 -7.10 -5.68
N VAL A 56 -3.04 -7.79 -4.72
CA VAL A 56 -2.15 -8.93 -5.01
C VAL A 56 -2.91 -10.02 -5.77
N ARG A 57 -4.11 -10.38 -5.30
CA ARG A 57 -4.97 -11.36 -5.97
C ARG A 57 -5.40 -10.93 -7.37
N ALA A 58 -5.73 -9.65 -7.56
CA ALA A 58 -6.07 -9.12 -8.87
C ALA A 58 -4.90 -9.22 -9.86
N VAL A 59 -3.65 -9.12 -9.39
CA VAL A 59 -2.46 -9.38 -10.19
C VAL A 59 -2.27 -10.89 -10.45
N GLU A 60 -2.44 -11.74 -9.42
CA GLU A 60 -2.37 -13.21 -9.53
C GLU A 60 -3.34 -13.77 -10.57
N ASP A 61 -4.59 -13.30 -10.51
CA ASP A 61 -5.67 -13.70 -11.40
C ASP A 61 -5.54 -13.06 -12.80
N GLY A 62 -4.56 -12.16 -12.99
CA GLY A 62 -4.33 -11.45 -14.25
C GLY A 62 -5.41 -10.43 -14.60
N VAL A 63 -6.22 -10.01 -13.62
CA VAL A 63 -7.23 -8.94 -13.77
C VAL A 63 -6.55 -7.59 -14.02
N ILE A 64 -5.43 -7.35 -13.34
CA ILE A 64 -4.57 -6.18 -13.53
C ILE A 64 -3.11 -6.62 -13.72
N SER A 65 -2.30 -5.78 -14.35
CA SER A 65 -0.85 -6.00 -14.46
C SER A 65 -0.14 -5.72 -13.13
N ALA A 66 1.03 -6.34 -12.91
CA ALA A 66 1.86 -6.05 -11.74
C ALA A 66 2.19 -4.55 -11.60
N TRP A 67 2.47 -3.87 -12.72
CA TRP A 67 2.70 -2.42 -12.74
C TRP A 67 1.49 -1.61 -12.29
N GLN A 68 0.27 -2.02 -12.69
CA GLN A 68 -0.95 -1.40 -12.17
C GLN A 68 -1.12 -1.66 -10.68
N GLY A 69 -0.85 -2.88 -10.21
CA GLY A 69 -0.90 -3.23 -8.78
C GLY A 69 0.03 -2.35 -7.93
N ILE A 70 1.28 -2.12 -8.39
CA ILE A 70 2.20 -1.20 -7.70
C ILE A 70 1.67 0.23 -7.67
N GLN A 71 1.10 0.72 -8.77
CA GLN A 71 0.54 2.07 -8.80
C GLN A 71 -0.62 2.25 -7.83
N GLU A 72 -1.55 1.30 -7.76
CA GLU A 72 -2.67 1.30 -6.82
C GLU A 72 -2.17 1.33 -5.37
N ILE A 73 -1.24 0.43 -5.01
CA ILE A 73 -0.65 0.37 -3.66
C ILE A 73 0.09 1.67 -3.32
N THR A 74 0.84 2.23 -4.28
CA THR A 74 1.60 3.48 -4.09
C THR A 74 0.67 4.67 -3.92
N GLN A 75 -0.43 4.71 -4.67
CA GLN A 75 -1.45 5.74 -4.55
C GLN A 75 -2.11 5.68 -3.17
N GLU A 76 -2.52 4.50 -2.71
CA GLU A 76 -3.10 4.34 -1.36
C GLU A 76 -2.10 4.72 -0.26
N TYR A 77 -0.83 4.33 -0.40
CA TYR A 77 0.24 4.77 0.50
C TYR A 77 0.32 6.30 0.58
N PHE A 78 0.29 6.97 -0.58
CA PHE A 78 0.36 8.41 -0.65
C PHE A 78 -0.88 9.06 -0.03
N GLU A 79 -2.09 8.58 -0.33
CA GLU A 79 -3.34 9.08 0.25
C GLU A 79 -3.39 8.93 1.77
N LEU A 80 -2.97 7.79 2.31
CA LEU A 80 -2.84 7.59 3.75
C LEU A 80 -1.78 8.53 4.35
N SER A 81 -0.69 8.79 3.63
CA SER A 81 0.36 9.72 4.05
C SER A 81 -0.06 11.19 3.97
N GLU A 82 -0.95 11.57 3.04
CA GLU A 82 -1.46 12.93 2.89
C GLU A 82 -2.62 13.20 3.85
N LYS A 83 -3.47 12.21 4.14
CA LYS A 83 -4.47 12.33 5.22
C LYS A 83 -3.81 12.56 6.60
N ARG A 84 -2.51 12.24 6.72
CA ARG A 84 -1.65 12.63 7.86
C ARG A 84 -1.56 14.15 8.06
N LEU A 85 -1.78 14.97 7.02
CA LEU A 85 -1.75 16.44 7.10
C LEU A 85 -3.09 17.05 7.56
N PHE A 86 -4.19 16.31 7.53
CA PHE A 86 -5.52 16.88 7.76
C PHE A 86 -6.23 16.41 9.05
N MET A 87 -5.66 15.48 9.82
CA MET A 87 -6.18 15.15 11.15
C MET A 87 -5.46 15.96 12.23
N PRO A 88 -6.05 17.07 12.74
CA PRO A 88 -5.47 17.77 13.87
C PRO A 88 -5.46 16.83 15.06
N ARG A 89 -4.32 16.76 15.73
CA ARG A 89 -4.12 16.10 17.02
C ARG A 89 -5.16 16.66 18.00
N MET A 90 -6.31 16.00 18.14
CA MET A 90 -7.29 16.36 19.16
C MET A 90 -6.67 16.02 20.51
N ARG A 91 -6.22 17.07 21.20
CA ARG A 91 -5.89 17.07 22.63
C ARG A 91 -7.11 17.50 23.42
#